data_AF-A0A5N4CHV1-F1
#
_entry.id   AF-A0A5N4CHV1-F1
#
_cell.length_a   1.000
_cell.length_b   1.000
_cell.length_c   1.000
_cell.angle_alpha   90.00
_cell.angle_beta   90.00
_cell.angle_gamma   90.00
#
_symmetry.space_group_name_H-M   'P 1'
#
loop_
_entity.id
_entity.type
_entity.pdbx_description
1 polymer ?
#
loop_
_entity_poly.entity_id
_entity_poly.type
_entity_poly.pdbx_seq_one_letter_code
_entity_poly.pdbx_strand_id
1 'polypeptide(L)'
;MCGIFLHWQSDVPEGVIRVHAPLLSKVSMAIQLNSQTTAKDILAKFHCENSHGSSEYIKIQNQRLYEIGGNIGQHCLDPDAYILDIYHANPQAEWVIKPQPSV
;
A
#
# COMPACT_ATOMS: atom_id res chain seq x y z
N MET A 1 10.49 30.30 3.95
CA MET A 1 10.66 28.89 3.53
C MET A 1 9.44 28.11 3.94
N CYS A 2 8.39 28.09 3.12
CA CYS A 2 7.28 27.14 3.22
C CYS A 2 6.87 26.86 1.78
N GLY A 3 7.44 25.81 1.19
CA GLY A 3 7.22 25.46 -0.20
C GLY A 3 7.43 23.96 -0.38
N ILE A 4 6.63 23.16 0.32
CA ILE A 4 6.59 21.70 0.14
C ILE A 4 5.17 21.15 0.29
N PHE A 5 4.17 21.81 -0.28
CA PHE A 5 2.90 21.15 -0.59
C PHE A 5 2.40 21.73 -1.90
N LEU A 6 1.96 20.87 -2.82
CA LEU A 6 1.42 21.18 -4.16
C LEU A 6 2.41 21.17 -5.35
N HIS A 7 3.24 20.12 -5.50
CA HIS A 7 3.57 19.61 -6.84
C HIS A 7 4.21 18.20 -6.78
N TRP A 8 3.40 17.15 -6.62
CA TRP A 8 3.88 15.76 -6.78
C TRP A 8 3.06 14.95 -7.78
N GLN A 9 2.17 15.58 -8.57
CA GLN A 9 1.19 14.84 -9.36
C GLN A 9 1.56 14.60 -10.84
N SER A 10 2.74 15.00 -11.33
CA SER A 10 3.04 14.91 -12.78
C SER A 10 4.06 13.85 -13.21
N ASP A 11 4.76 13.17 -12.29
CA ASP A 11 5.84 12.22 -12.65
C ASP A 11 5.58 10.78 -12.19
N VAL A 12 4.38 10.46 -11.71
CA VAL A 12 4.04 9.07 -11.39
C VAL A 12 3.42 8.43 -12.63
N PRO A 13 4.07 7.43 -13.26
CA PRO A 13 3.50 6.74 -14.41
C PRO A 13 2.14 6.13 -14.09
N GLU A 14 1.27 6.02 -15.09
CA GLU A 14 -0.03 5.36 -14.94
C GLU A 14 0.13 3.95 -14.35
N GLY A 15 -0.71 3.61 -13.38
CA GLY A 15 -0.63 2.33 -12.69
C GLY A 15 0.55 2.21 -11.70
N VAL A 16 1.26 3.28 -11.38
CA VAL A 16 2.19 3.30 -10.24
C VAL A 16 1.50 3.88 -9.02
N ILE A 17 1.51 3.14 -7.91
CA ILE A 17 1.00 3.60 -6.63
C ILE A 17 2.12 3.78 -5.61
N ARG A 18 1.93 4.71 -4.68
CA ARG A 18 2.78 4.87 -3.51
C ARG A 18 2.10 4.26 -2.30
N VAL A 19 2.68 3.18 -1.79
CA VAL A 19 2.19 2.49 -0.60
C VAL A 19 2.98 2.98 0.61
N HIS A 20 2.28 3.32 1.69
CA HIS A 20 2.84 3.76 2.95
C HIS A 20 2.73 2.65 4.00
N ALA A 21 3.81 2.38 4.72
CA ALA A 21 3.83 1.40 5.80
C ALA A 21 4.58 1.96 7.02
N PRO A 22 3.98 2.90 7.77
CA PRO A 22 4.68 3.63 8.84
C PRO A 22 5.19 2.74 9.98
N LEU A 23 4.63 1.54 10.12
CA LEU A 23 4.94 0.58 11.17
C LEU A 23 5.91 -0.53 10.70
N LEU A 24 6.40 -0.45 9.46
CA LEU A 24 7.41 -1.34 8.91
C LEU A 24 8.75 -0.61 8.75
N SER A 25 9.84 -1.39 8.71
CA SER A 25 11.19 -0.87 8.44
C SER A 25 11.26 -0.11 7.11
N LYS A 26 10.53 -0.58 6.10
CA LYS A 26 10.32 0.15 4.84
C LYS A 26 9.05 1.00 4.96
N VAL A 27 9.23 2.30 5.20
CA VAL A 27 8.13 3.23 5.48
C VAL A 27 7.29 3.60 4.26
N SER A 28 7.82 3.48 3.05
CA SER A 28 7.07 3.65 1.80
C SER A 28 7.71 2.94 0.62
N MET A 29 6.92 2.62 -0.40
CA MET A 29 7.37 2.02 -1.64
C MET A 29 6.52 2.50 -2.81
N ALA A 30 7.15 2.82 -3.94
CA ALA A 30 6.46 2.98 -5.21
C ALA A 30 6.37 1.60 -5.90
N ILE A 31 5.18 1.22 -6.36
CA ILE A 31 4.91 -0.09 -6.95
C ILE A 31 4.21 0.11 -8.29
N GLN A 32 4.82 -0.40 -9.36
CA GLN A 32 4.14 -0.57 -10.64
C GLN A 32 3.14 -1.73 -10.52
N LEU A 33 1.87 -1.41 -10.72
CA LEU A 33 0.79 -2.38 -10.78
C LEU A 33 0.77 -3.07 -12.14
N ASN A 34 0.33 -4.32 -12.13
CA ASN A 34 -0.08 -5.08 -13.30
C ASN A 34 -1.42 -5.77 -13.00
N SER A 35 -2.03 -6.38 -14.02
CA SER A 35 -3.34 -7.04 -13.91
C SER A 35 -3.39 -8.23 -12.94
N GLN A 36 -2.25 -8.74 -12.47
CA GLN A 36 -2.16 -9.84 -11.53
C GLN A 36 -1.77 -9.40 -10.12
N THR A 37 -1.46 -8.11 -9.92
CA THR A 37 -0.96 -7.62 -8.64
C THR A 37 -2.08 -7.61 -7.61
N THR A 38 -1.96 -8.49 -6.61
CA THR A 38 -2.92 -8.59 -5.51
C THR A 38 -2.46 -7.84 -4.27
N ALA A 39 -3.37 -7.61 -3.32
CA ALA A 39 -3.03 -6.97 -2.04
C ALA A 39 -1.94 -7.73 -1.27
N LYS A 40 -1.99 -9.07 -1.26
CA LYS A 40 -0.95 -9.92 -0.64
C LYS A 40 0.40 -9.79 -1.33
N ASP A 41 0.44 -9.58 -2.64
CA ASP A 41 1.71 -9.40 -3.38
C ASP A 41 2.37 -8.07 -2.98
N ILE A 42 1.56 -7.02 -2.75
CA ILE A 42 2.05 -5.75 -2.23
C ILE A 42 2.65 -5.94 -0.83
N LEU A 43 1.95 -6.64 0.07
CA LEU A 43 2.49 -6.96 1.40
C LEU A 43 3.82 -7.70 1.26
N ALA A 44 3.88 -8.77 0.45
CA ALA A 44 5.10 -9.55 0.22
C ALA A 44 6.29 -8.69 -0.25
N LYS A 45 6.06 -7.68 -1.11
CA LYS A 45 7.12 -6.76 -1.59
C LYS A 45 7.76 -5.94 -0.46
N PHE A 46 7.00 -5.53 0.56
CA PHE A 46 7.56 -4.85 1.73
C PHE A 46 8.43 -5.75 2.61
N HIS A 47 8.28 -7.08 2.48
CA HIS A 47 8.98 -8.08 3.29
C HIS A 47 10.21 -8.69 2.60
N CYS A 48 10.18 -8.88 1.27
CA CYS A 48 11.34 -9.42 0.53
C CYS A 48 12.60 -8.57 0.69
N GLU A 49 12.47 -7.24 0.81
CA GLU A 49 13.62 -6.35 1.04
C GLU A 49 14.08 -6.29 2.52
N ASN A 50 13.29 -6.84 3.47
CA ASN A 50 13.54 -6.77 4.92
C ASN A 50 13.91 -8.13 5.55
N SER A 51 14.28 -9.13 4.74
CA SER A 51 14.51 -10.51 5.21
C SER A 51 15.79 -10.68 6.02
N HIS A 52 15.77 -10.22 7.27
CA HIS A 52 16.80 -10.48 8.28
C HIS A 52 16.26 -11.09 9.60
N GLY A 53 15.01 -11.57 9.65
CA GLY A 53 14.53 -12.26 10.86
C GLY A 53 13.14 -12.91 10.78
N SER A 54 12.97 -14.02 11.49
CA SER A 54 11.74 -14.83 11.60
C SER A 54 10.57 -14.13 12.30
N SER A 55 10.84 -13.10 13.11
CA SER A 55 9.82 -12.30 13.81
C SER A 55 8.95 -11.46 12.86
N GLU A 56 9.49 -11.09 11.70
CA GLU A 56 8.78 -10.26 10.73
C GLU A 56 7.61 -11.02 10.09
N TYR A 57 7.76 -12.33 9.86
CA TYR A 57 6.73 -13.19 9.23
C TYR A 57 5.42 -13.26 10.02
N ILE A 58 5.49 -13.28 11.35
CA ILE A 58 4.30 -13.30 12.23
C ILE A 58 3.57 -11.96 12.20
N LYS A 59 4.28 -10.84 12.06
CA LYS A 59 3.63 -9.52 11.91
C LYS A 59 2.82 -9.41 10.61
N ILE A 60 3.22 -10.10 9.54
CA ILE A 60 2.56 -10.06 8.21
C ILE A 60 1.14 -10.58 8.25
N GLN A 61 0.90 -11.70 8.96
CA GLN A 61 -0.45 -12.28 9.09
C GLN A 61 -1.44 -11.27 9.68
N ASN A 62 -0.93 -10.34 10.48
CA ASN A 62 -1.70 -9.31 11.14
C ASN A 62 -1.69 -7.98 10.38
N GLN A 63 -1.10 -7.87 9.17
CA GLN A 63 -1.15 -6.65 8.36
C GLN A 63 -2.13 -6.77 7.21
N ARG A 64 -2.73 -5.63 6.85
CA ARG A 64 -3.64 -5.49 5.72
C ARG A 64 -3.32 -4.23 4.94
N LEU A 65 -3.64 -4.26 3.65
CA LEU A 65 -3.59 -3.09 2.79
C LEU A 65 -4.93 -2.37 2.84
N TYR A 66 -4.88 -1.05 2.90
CA TYR A 66 -6.05 -0.19 2.95
C TYR A 66 -6.02 0.82 1.82
N GLU A 67 -7.20 1.01 1.25
CA GLU A 67 -7.53 2.13 0.38
C GLU A 67 -8.14 3.24 1.24
N ILE A 68 -7.61 4.45 1.14
CA ILE A 68 -8.06 5.61 1.92
C ILE A 68 -8.32 6.77 0.98
N GLY A 69 -9.42 7.48 1.17
CA GLY A 69 -9.71 8.71 0.41
C GLY A 69 -11.15 8.82 -0.04
N GLY A 70 -11.45 9.94 -0.71
CA GLY A 70 -12.79 10.25 -1.22
C GLY A 70 -13.89 10.13 -0.15
N ASN A 71 -15.02 9.54 -0.53
CA ASN A 71 -16.19 9.34 0.33
C ASN A 71 -16.18 8.00 1.09
N ILE A 72 -15.20 7.13 0.86
CA ILE A 72 -15.14 5.80 1.48
C ILE A 72 -14.43 5.81 2.84
N GLY A 73 -13.71 6.90 3.14
CA GLY A 73 -12.91 7.01 4.35
C GLY A 73 -11.74 6.04 4.33
N GLN A 74 -11.94 4.85 4.88
CA GLN A 74 -10.97 3.74 4.82
C GLN A 74 -11.67 2.44 4.42
N HIS A 75 -11.01 1.63 3.61
CA HIS A 75 -11.48 0.33 3.20
C HIS A 75 -10.34 -0.69 3.31
N CYS A 76 -10.55 -1.75 4.10
CA CYS A 76 -9.60 -2.86 4.21
C CYS A 76 -9.76 -3.76 2.98
N LEU A 77 -8.67 -4.00 2.25
CA LEU A 77 -8.71 -4.81 1.05
C LEU A 77 -8.60 -6.29 1.39
N ASP A 78 -9.32 -7.11 0.62
CA ASP A 78 -9.14 -8.56 0.63
C ASP A 78 -7.73 -8.91 0.14
N PRO A 79 -7.01 -9.87 0.77
CA PRO A 79 -5.68 -10.28 0.34
C PRO A 79 -5.57 -10.65 -1.14
N ASP A 80 -6.63 -11.22 -1.72
CA ASP A 80 -6.69 -11.67 -3.12
C ASP A 80 -7.28 -10.60 -4.06
N ALA A 81 -7.61 -9.40 -3.56
CA ALA A 81 -8.11 -8.31 -4.39
C ALA A 81 -7.05 -7.81 -5.38
N TYR A 82 -7.44 -7.65 -6.65
CA TYR A 82 -6.61 -7.08 -7.69
C TYR A 82 -6.54 -5.56 -7.57
N ILE A 83 -5.34 -5.05 -7.32
CA ILE A 83 -5.12 -3.65 -6.95
C ILE A 83 -5.26 -2.70 -8.13
N LEU A 84 -4.96 -3.17 -9.34
CA LEU A 84 -5.11 -2.36 -10.55
C LEU A 84 -6.57 -1.95 -10.80
N ASP A 85 -7.52 -2.85 -10.54
CA ASP A 85 -8.95 -2.56 -10.71
C ASP A 85 -9.45 -1.53 -9.68
N ILE A 86 -8.99 -1.66 -8.43
CA ILE A 86 -9.30 -0.70 -7.35
C ILE A 86 -8.68 0.66 -7.66
N TYR A 87 -7.44 0.70 -8.16
CA TYR A 87 -6.78 1.92 -8.60
C TYR A 87 -7.54 2.61 -9.73
N HIS A 88 -8.05 1.88 -10.72
CA HIS A 88 -8.86 2.48 -11.78
C HIS A 88 -10.19 3.06 -11.25
N ALA A 89 -10.80 2.41 -10.25
CA ALA A 89 -12.01 2.92 -9.61
C ALA A 89 -11.74 4.16 -8.73
N ASN A 90 -10.56 4.23 -8.11
CA ASN A 90 -10.16 5.32 -7.22
C ASN A 90 -8.67 5.68 -7.36
N PRO A 91 -8.28 6.41 -8.43
CA PRO A 91 -6.88 6.69 -8.73
C PRO A 91 -6.25 7.68 -7.75
N GLN A 92 -7.07 8.38 -6.96
CA GLN A 92 -6.63 9.32 -5.93
C GLN A 92 -6.50 8.68 -4.55
N ALA A 93 -6.75 7.36 -4.43
CA ALA A 93 -6.62 6.66 -3.17
C ALA A 93 -5.19 6.77 -2.62
N GLU A 94 -5.11 6.97 -1.31
CA GLU A 94 -3.92 6.70 -0.52
C GLU A 94 -3.88 5.23 -0.15
N TRP A 95 -2.70 4.62 -0.26
CA TRP A 95 -2.49 3.20 -0.01
C TRP A 95 -1.68 3.00 1.26
N VAL A 96 -2.27 2.38 2.28
CA VAL A 96 -1.63 2.26 3.59
C VAL A 96 -1.64 0.82 4.08
N ILE A 97 -0.47 0.32 4.50
CA ILE A 97 -0.33 -0.93 5.23
C ILE A 97 -0.39 -0.64 6.73
N LYS A 98 -1.31 -1.31 7.43
CA LYS A 98 -1.41 -1.24 8.88
C LYS A 98 -1.89 -2.56 9.48
N PRO A 99 -1.68 -2.76 10.79
CA PRO A 99 -2.22 -3.92 11.49
C PRO A 99 -3.74 -3.98 11.37
N GLN A 100 -4.26 -5.18 11.13
CA GLN A 100 -5.67 -5.47 11.34
C GLN A 100 -5.94 -5.36 12.84
N PRO A 101 -6.93 -4.56 13.27
CA PRO A 101 -7.33 -4.55 14.68
C PRO A 101 -7.80 -5.95 15.06
N SER A 102 -7.10 -6.56 16.01
CA SER A 102 -7.59 -7.75 16.72
C SER A 102 -8.82 -7.34 17.51
N VAL A 103 -9.95 -7.97 17.19
CA VAL A 103 -11.25 -7.79 17.88
C VAL A 103 -11.13 -8.14 19.35
#